data_AF-A9B0A7-F1
#
_entry.id   AF-A9B0A7-F1
#
_cell.length_a   1.000
_cell.length_b   1.000
_cell.length_c   1.000
_cell.angle_alpha   90.00
_cell.angle_beta   90.00
_cell.angle_gamma   90.00
#
_symmetry.space_group_name_H-M   'P 1'
#
loop_
_entity.id
_entity.type
_entity.pdbx_description
1 polymer ?
#
loop_
_entity_poly.entity_id
_entity_poly.type
_entity_poly.pdbx_seq_one_letter_code
_entity_poly.pdbx_strand_id
1 'polypeptide(L)'
;MKSFLMRLARKVLDSVLQQLMQQFNVIQEQALAPIKQILGMVDGVWRGNGATQFKDELLNLMTPEVTRIGTGITNYHKNLTKARDLIDRADSTARNLVNSKLRSIAKFY
;
A
#
# COMPACT_ATOMS: atom_id res chain seq x y z
N MET A 1 -19.06 -4.56 -23.34
CA MET A 1 -19.38 -4.69 -21.90
C MET A 1 -18.21 -5.24 -21.06
N LYS A 2 -17.64 -6.42 -21.34
CA LYS A 2 -16.53 -7.00 -20.53
C LYS A 2 -15.26 -6.13 -20.46
N SER A 3 -14.84 -5.52 -21.58
CA SER A 3 -13.71 -4.57 -21.57
C SER A 3 -13.98 -3.29 -20.78
N PHE A 4 -15.24 -2.88 -20.63
CA PHE A 4 -15.61 -1.71 -19.85
C PHE A 4 -15.54 -2.04 -18.34
N LEU A 5 -16.06 -3.19 -17.94
CA LEU A 5 -15.97 -3.69 -16.56
C LEU A 5 -14.51 -3.85 -16.10
N MET A 6 -13.63 -4.39 -16.95
CA MET A 6 -12.20 -4.52 -16.63
C MET A 6 -11.49 -3.16 -16.51
N ARG A 7 -11.90 -2.17 -17.30
CA ARG A 7 -11.38 -0.78 -17.19
C ARG A 7 -11.89 -0.09 -15.92
N LEU A 8 -13.16 -0.31 -15.57
CA LEU A 8 -13.74 0.21 -14.33
C LEU A 8 -13.07 -0.41 -13.10
N ALA A 9 -12.89 -1.73 -13.09
CA ALA A 9 -12.17 -2.44 -12.03
C ALA A 9 -10.73 -1.93 -11.87
N ARG A 10 -10.02 -1.67 -12.98
CA ARG A 10 -8.70 -1.03 -12.96
C ARG A 10 -8.73 0.34 -12.28
N LYS A 11 -9.65 1.22 -12.70
CA LYS A 11 -9.79 2.56 -12.11
C LYS A 11 -10.10 2.53 -10.61
N VAL A 12 -10.97 1.61 -10.18
CA VAL A 12 -11.29 1.44 -8.76
C VAL A 12 -10.07 0.95 -7.98
N LEU A 13 -9.34 -0.04 -8.51
CA LEU A 13 -8.14 -0.55 -7.87
C LEU A 13 -7.02 0.50 -7.79
N ASP A 14 -6.80 1.26 -8.87
CA ASP A 14 -5.82 2.34 -8.90
C ASP A 14 -6.18 3.44 -7.87
N SER A 15 -7.48 3.75 -7.72
CA SER A 15 -7.96 4.68 -6.69
C SER A 15 -7.70 4.17 -5.27
N VAL A 16 -7.93 2.88 -5.00
CA VAL A 16 -7.63 2.26 -3.69
C VAL A 16 -6.13 2.25 -3.41
N LEU A 17 -5.29 1.94 -4.40
CA LEU A 17 -3.83 1.97 -4.28
C LEU A 17 -3.33 3.39 -3.94
N GLN A 18 -3.88 4.42 -4.59
CA GLN A 18 -3.56 5.82 -4.28
C GLN A 18 -3.97 6.22 -2.86
N GLN A 19 -5.16 5.81 -2.41
CA GLN A 19 -5.62 6.09 -1.05
C GLN A 19 -4.76 5.40 0.01
N LEU A 20 -4.30 4.17 -0.25
CA LEU A 20 -3.38 3.46 0.64
C LEU A 20 -2.02 4.18 0.76
N MET A 21 -1.48 4.69 -0.35
CA MET A 21 -0.25 5.50 -0.35
C MET A 21 -0.42 6.80 0.43
N GLN A 22 -1.57 7.46 0.30
CA GLN A 22 -1.85 8.67 1.08
C GLN A 22 -1.92 8.37 2.59
N GLN A 23 -2.60 7.29 2.98
CA GLN A 23 -2.62 6.86 4.38
C GLN A 23 -1.23 6.51 4.92
N PHE A 24 -0.37 5.91 4.08
CA PHE A 24 1.02 5.66 4.46
C PHE A 24 1.78 6.96 4.74
N ASN A 25 1.68 7.96 3.86
CA ASN A 25 2.34 9.25 4.04
C ASN A 25 1.81 9.96 5.30
N VAL A 26 0.50 9.92 5.54
CA VAL A 26 -0.12 10.46 6.77
C VAL A 26 0.49 9.81 8.00
N ILE A 27 0.64 8.49 8.04
CA ILE A 27 1.21 7.81 9.21
C ILE A 27 2.69 8.13 9.39
N GLN A 28 3.48 8.13 8.30
CA GLN A 28 4.89 8.51 8.37
C GLN A 28 5.09 9.95 8.86
N GLU A 29 4.40 10.90 8.24
CA GLU A 29 4.59 12.32 8.51
C GLU A 29 3.93 12.75 9.82
N GLN A 30 2.73 12.26 10.11
CA GLN A 30 1.94 12.74 11.26
C GLN A 30 2.15 11.93 12.54
N ALA A 31 2.66 10.69 12.46
CA ALA A 31 2.94 9.91 13.68
C ALA A 31 4.45 9.85 13.99
N LEU A 32 5.30 9.48 13.03
CA LEU A 32 6.73 9.30 13.32
C LEU A 32 7.48 10.62 13.50
N ALA A 33 7.15 11.67 12.74
CA ALA A 33 7.85 12.95 12.86
C ALA A 33 7.58 13.63 14.22
N PRO A 34 6.33 13.70 14.73
CA PRO A 34 6.08 14.25 16.06
C PRO A 34 6.69 13.40 17.18
N ILE A 35 6.66 12.07 17.07
CA ILE A 35 7.33 11.19 18.04
C ILE A 35 8.83 11.54 18.14
N LYS A 36 9.52 11.72 17.01
CA LYS A 36 10.94 12.12 16.99
C LYS A 36 11.16 13.50 17.61
N GLN A 37 10.29 14.47 17.33
CA GLN A 37 10.38 15.81 17.93
C GLN A 37 10.20 15.76 19.45
N ILE A 38 9.20 15.02 19.92
CA ILE A 38 8.93 14.84 21.35
C ILE A 38 10.12 14.16 22.05
N LEU A 39 10.69 13.10 21.46
CA LEU A 39 11.88 12.45 21.99
C LEU A 39 13.06 13.41 22.10
N GLY A 40 13.26 14.29 21.11
CA GLY A 40 14.28 15.34 21.17
C GLY A 40 14.05 16.36 22.29
N MET A 41 12.81 16.73 22.56
CA MET A 41 12.45 17.62 23.68
C MET A 41 12.68 16.96 25.04
N VAL A 42 12.36 15.67 25.16
CA VAL A 42 12.61 14.88 26.37
C VAL A 42 14.11 14.75 26.64
N ASP A 43 14.93 14.55 25.62
CA ASP A 43 16.38 14.44 25.80
C ASP A 43 17.05 15.79 26.12
N GLY A 44 16.50 16.91 25.63
CA GLY A 44 17.11 18.23 25.78
C GLY A 44 16.60 19.06 26.96
N VAL A 45 15.29 19.04 27.23
CA VAL A 45 14.61 20.05 28.06
C VAL A 45 13.89 19.43 29.26
N TRP A 46 13.25 18.28 29.09
CA TRP A 46 12.46 17.65 30.16
C TRP A 46 13.21 16.48 30.80
N ARG A 47 13.73 16.67 32.02
CA ARG A 47 14.52 15.66 32.75
C ARG A 47 13.77 15.15 33.98
N GLY A 48 14.03 13.89 34.36
CA GLY A 48 13.50 13.24 35.56
C GLY A 48 12.80 11.91 35.26
N ASN A 49 12.43 11.16 36.30
CA ASN A 49 11.86 9.80 36.15
C ASN A 49 10.61 9.74 35.26
N GLY A 50 9.73 10.74 35.32
CA GLY A 50 8.54 10.80 34.47
C GLY A 50 8.89 10.99 32.99
N ALA A 51 9.95 11.75 32.70
CA ALA A 51 10.45 11.94 31.33
C ALA A 51 11.08 10.65 30.79
N THR A 52 11.82 9.92 31.64
CA THR A 52 12.37 8.60 31.31
C THR A 52 11.28 7.56 31.04
N GLN A 53 10.28 7.44 31.92
CA GLN A 53 9.16 6.51 31.71
C GLN A 53 8.35 6.83 30.46
N PHE A 54 8.08 8.12 30.21
CA PHE A 54 7.37 8.53 29.00
C PHE A 54 8.18 8.24 27.73
N LYS A 55 9.50 8.47 27.75
CA LYS A 55 10.41 8.09 26.67
C LYS A 55 10.37 6.58 26.43
N ASP A 56 10.46 5.79 27.50
CA ASP A 56 10.43 4.34 27.42
C ASP A 56 9.10 3.83 26.83
N GLU A 57 7.97 4.42 27.21
CA GLU A 57 6.66 4.06 26.65
C GLU A 57 6.56 4.43 25.15
N LEU A 58 7.06 5.60 24.76
CA LEU A 58 7.11 6.03 23.35
C LEU A 58 8.00 5.12 22.48
N LEU A 59 9.14 4.70 23.01
CA LEU A 59 10.10 3.86 22.29
C LEU A 59 9.67 2.39 22.24
N ASN A 60 9.06 1.88 23.30
CA ASN A 60 8.74 0.46 23.43
C ASN A 60 7.34 0.09 22.94
N LEU A 61 6.38 1.02 22.97
CA LEU A 61 4.99 0.77 22.54
C LEU A 61 4.63 1.52 21.26
N MET A 62 4.78 2.85 21.25
CA MET A 62 4.27 3.66 20.14
C MET A 62 5.08 3.50 18.84
N THR A 63 6.41 3.61 18.92
CA THR A 63 7.27 3.54 17.72
C THR A 63 7.17 2.20 16.99
N PRO A 64 7.22 1.03 17.68
CA PRO A 64 7.10 -0.26 17.02
C PRO A 64 5.72 -0.47 16.39
N GLU A 65 4.64 -0.05 17.06
CA GLU A 65 3.27 -0.19 16.54
C GLU A 65 3.04 0.65 15.28
N VAL A 66 3.48 1.90 15.28
CA VAL A 66 3.40 2.78 14.09
C VAL A 66 4.22 2.20 12.93
N THR A 67 5.41 1.65 13.23
CA THR A 67 6.24 0.98 12.23
C THR A 67 5.54 -0.26 11.67
N ARG A 68 4.93 -1.09 12.52
CA ARG A 68 4.16 -2.29 12.13
C ARG A 68 3.01 -1.94 11.19
N ILE A 69 2.29 -0.87 11.48
CA ILE A 69 1.21 -0.37 10.61
C ILE A 69 1.77 0.06 9.25
N GLY A 70 2.87 0.83 9.24
CA GLY A 70 3.54 1.25 8.00
C GLY A 70 4.00 0.07 7.14
N THR A 71 4.59 -0.96 7.75
CA THR A 71 4.95 -2.21 7.07
C THR A 71 3.72 -2.93 6.53
N GLY A 72 2.63 -3.00 7.29
CA GLY A 72 1.37 -3.58 6.86
C GLY A 72 0.84 -2.92 5.59
N ILE A 73 0.73 -1.59 5.59
CA ILE A 73 0.25 -0.82 4.42
C ILE A 73 1.14 -1.05 3.19
N THR A 74 2.46 -1.04 3.36
CA THR A 74 3.41 -1.29 2.27
C THR A 74 3.22 -2.69 1.67
N ASN A 75 3.01 -3.70 2.53
CA ASN A 75 2.75 -5.07 2.09
C ASN A 75 1.41 -5.20 1.36
N TYR A 76 0.34 -4.56 1.85
CA TYR A 76 -0.94 -4.52 1.17
C TYR A 76 -0.83 -3.86 -0.21
N HIS A 77 -0.18 -2.70 -0.30
CA HIS A 77 0.06 -2.01 -1.57
C HIS A 77 0.80 -2.92 -2.57
N LYS A 78 1.87 -3.58 -2.13
CA LYS A 78 2.64 -4.52 -2.97
C LYS A 78 1.78 -5.70 -3.45
N ASN A 79 0.99 -6.30 -2.57
CA ASN A 79 0.14 -7.44 -2.91
C ASN A 79 -0.98 -7.07 -3.87
N LEU A 80 -1.62 -5.90 -3.67
CA LEU A 80 -2.64 -5.38 -4.57
C LEU A 80 -2.07 -5.03 -5.95
N THR A 81 -0.86 -4.46 -6.00
CA THR A 81 -0.15 -4.20 -7.26
C THR A 81 0.14 -5.50 -8.01
N LYS A 82 0.66 -6.52 -7.32
CA LYS A 82 0.87 -7.85 -7.91
C LYS A 82 -0.42 -8.47 -8.44
N ALA A 83 -1.52 -8.34 -7.70
CA ALA A 83 -2.83 -8.84 -8.12
C ALA A 83 -3.31 -8.15 -9.40
N ARG A 84 -3.14 -6.82 -9.50
CA ARG A 84 -3.42 -6.05 -10.73
C ARG A 84 -2.64 -6.60 -11.92
N ASP A 85 -1.32 -6.76 -11.76
CA ASP A 85 -0.45 -7.19 -12.84
C ASP A 85 -0.73 -8.65 -13.26
N LEU A 86 -1.24 -9.48 -12.34
CA LEU A 86 -1.72 -10.82 -12.66
C LEU A 86 -3.01 -10.77 -13.50
N ILE A 87 -3.97 -9.92 -13.12
CA ILE A 87 -5.21 -9.71 -13.88
C ILE A 87 -4.91 -9.22 -15.30
N ASP A 88 -3.98 -8.28 -15.47
CA ASP A 88 -3.60 -7.76 -16.77
C ASP A 88 -2.96 -8.82 -17.68
N ARG A 89 -2.10 -9.67 -17.12
CA ARG A 89 -1.53 -10.81 -17.84
C ARG A 89 -2.61 -11.82 -18.24
N ALA A 90 -3.54 -12.13 -17.34
CA ALA A 90 -4.63 -13.05 -17.63
C ALA A 90 -5.54 -12.54 -18.77
N ASP A 91 -5.88 -11.23 -18.78
CA ASP A 91 -6.67 -10.63 -19.86
C ASP A 91 -5.92 -10.68 -21.21
N SER A 92 -4.63 -10.36 -21.20
CA SER A 92 -3.79 -10.45 -22.42
C SER A 92 -3.73 -11.87 -22.98
N THR A 93 -3.48 -12.87 -22.13
CA THR A 93 -3.46 -14.28 -22.52
C THR A 93 -4.82 -14.74 -23.07
N ALA A 94 -5.92 -14.38 -22.42
CA ALA A 94 -7.26 -14.73 -22.88
C ALA A 94 -7.56 -14.11 -24.26
N ARG A 95 -7.22 -12.83 -24.46
CA ARG A 95 -7.37 -12.16 -25.77
C ARG A 95 -6.55 -12.82 -26.87
N ASN A 96 -5.30 -13.15 -26.57
CA ASN A 96 -4.42 -13.83 -27.53
C ASN A 96 -4.96 -15.20 -27.92
N LEU A 97 -5.49 -15.97 -26.96
CA LEU A 97 -6.12 -17.26 -27.22
C LEU A 97 -7.38 -17.13 -28.08
N VAL A 98 -8.26 -16.18 -27.78
CA VAL A 98 -9.46 -15.90 -28.58
C VAL A 98 -9.07 -15.49 -29.99
N ASN A 99 -8.14 -14.56 -30.15
CA ASN A 99 -7.67 -14.11 -31.46
C ASN A 99 -7.03 -15.24 -32.27
N SER A 100 -6.26 -16.12 -31.62
CA SER A 100 -5.68 -17.31 -32.24
C SER A 100 -6.77 -18.27 -32.74
N LYS A 101 -7.78 -18.57 -31.91
CA LYS A 101 -8.91 -19.43 -32.30
C LYS A 101 -9.74 -18.83 -33.43
N LEU A 102 -10.02 -17.53 -33.39
CA LEU A 102 -10.74 -16.83 -34.46
C LEU A 102 -9.99 -16.89 -35.80
N ARG A 103 -8.67 -16.65 -35.78
CA ARG A 103 -7.81 -16.78 -36.97
C ARG A 103 -7.76 -18.20 -37.50
N SER A 104 -7.79 -19.20 -36.62
CA SER A 104 -7.83 -20.61 -37.02
C SER A 104 -9.12 -20.92 -37.78
N ILE A 105 -10.29 -20.53 -37.24
CA ILE A 105 -11.60 -20.77 -37.88
C ILE A 105 -11.70 -20.06 -39.23
N ALA A 106 -11.20 -18.82 -39.34
CA ALA A 106 -11.20 -18.05 -40.59
C ALA A 106 -10.30 -18.61 -41.70
N LYS A 107 -9.43 -19.60 -41.41
CA LYS A 107 -8.64 -20.30 -42.43
C LYS A 107 -9.37 -21.51 -43.04
N PHE A 108 -10.49 -21.95 -42.44
CA PHE A 108 -11.27 -23.09 -42.90
C PHE A 108 -12.52 -22.70 -43.70
N TYR A 109 -12.78 -21.39 -43.85
CA TYR A 109 -13.75 -20.78 -44.76
C TYR A 109 -13.01 -19.91 -45.77
#